data_AF-A0A450ZVU9-F1
#
_entry.id   AF-A0A450ZVU9-F1
#
_cell.length_a   1.000
_cell.length_b   1.000
_cell.length_c   1.000
_cell.angle_alpha   90.00
_cell.angle_beta   90.00
_cell.angle_gamma   90.00
#
_symmetry.space_group_name_H-M   'P 1'
#
loop_
_entity.id
_entity.type
_entity.pdbx_description
1 polymer ?
#
loop_
_entity_poly.entity_id
_entity_poly.type
_entity_poly.pdbx_seq_one_letter_code
_entity_poly.pdbx_strand_id
1 'polypeptide(L)'
;EALRLNQPLATAYYMKEDLRRIWQQEDKESAAFLLADWVKRATTSGVGMLKRFANTLGAYRSGILAYYDFDRLSTGPLEGTNNKIKTLQKMAYGFRDLNFLKLKIKALHQTKYALVG
;
A
#
# COMPACT_ATOMS: atom_id res chain seq x y z
N GLU A 1 24.40 13.67 22.95
CA GLU A 1 23.61 14.34 21.89
C GLU A 1 23.12 13.42 20.77
N ALA A 2 23.92 12.48 20.26
CA ALA A 2 23.52 11.58 19.16
C ALA A 2 22.22 10.77 19.40
N LEU A 3 21.96 10.33 20.63
CA LEU A 3 20.73 9.61 21.00
C LEU A 3 19.45 10.46 20.90
N ARG A 4 19.53 11.77 21.16
CA ARG A 4 18.38 12.69 21.01
C ARG A 4 18.04 12.95 19.55
N LEU A 5 19.05 13.02 18.68
CA LEU A 5 18.87 13.14 17.23
C LEU A 5 18.23 11.89 16.60
N ASN A 6 18.46 10.71 17.19
CA ASN A 6 17.88 9.45 16.73
C ASN A 6 16.47 9.17 17.31
N GLN A 7 16.01 9.96 18.29
CA GLN A 7 14.74 9.72 18.97
C GLN A 7 13.51 9.80 18.03
N PRO A 8 13.42 10.76 17.08
CA PRO A 8 12.36 10.77 16.07
C PRO A 8 12.40 9.57 15.13
N LEU A 9 13.59 9.11 14.75
CA LEU A 9 13.78 7.97 13.84
C LEU A 9 13.39 6.64 14.52
N ALA A 10 13.84 6.44 15.77
CA ALA A 10 13.44 5.31 16.58
C ALA A 10 11.91 5.27 16.79
N THR A 11 11.31 6.42 17.12
CA THR A 11 9.84 6.54 17.27
C THR A 11 9.12 6.17 15.98
N ALA A 12 9.57 6.68 14.84
CA ALA A 12 8.98 6.35 13.54
C ALA A 12 9.12 4.85 13.21
N TYR A 13 10.25 4.24 13.54
CA TYR A 13 10.48 2.81 13.32
C TYR A 13 9.49 1.94 14.11
N TYR A 14 9.35 2.19 15.42
CA TYR A 14 8.40 1.45 16.25
C TYR A 14 6.95 1.67 15.81
N MET A 15 6.58 2.91 15.49
CA MET A 15 5.25 3.23 14.99
C MET A 15 4.94 2.51 13.68
N LYS A 16 5.93 2.36 12.79
CA LYS A 16 5.78 1.61 11.53
C LYS A 16 5.60 0.11 11.77
N GLU A 17 6.32 -0.49 12.71
CA GLU A 17 6.10 -1.90 13.05
C GLU A 17 4.75 -2.13 13.74
N ASP A 18 4.35 -1.26 14.66
CA ASP A 18 3.07 -1.36 15.35
C ASP A 18 1.87 -1.19 14.39
N LEU A 19 2.00 -0.36 13.35
CA LEU A 19 0.95 -0.19 12.33
C LEU A 19 0.62 -1.50 11.61
N ARG A 20 1.60 -2.40 11.41
CA ARG A 20 1.38 -3.68 10.72
C ARG A 20 0.42 -4.59 11.46
N ARG A 21 0.26 -4.39 12.77
CA ARG A 21 -0.65 -5.16 13.61
C ARG A 21 -2.12 -4.95 13.24
N ILE A 22 -2.46 -3.86 12.53
CA ILE A 22 -3.82 -3.63 12.03
C ILE A 22 -4.33 -4.83 11.24
N TRP A 23 -3.52 -5.40 10.35
CA TRP A 23 -3.90 -6.54 9.50
C TRP A 23 -3.77 -7.90 10.19
N GLN A 24 -3.23 -7.93 11.41
CA GLN A 24 -3.08 -9.13 12.22
C GLN A 24 -4.26 -9.35 13.16
N GLN A 25 -5.23 -8.42 13.22
CA GLN A 25 -6.40 -8.56 14.08
C GLN A 25 -7.36 -9.62 13.54
N GLU A 26 -8.13 -10.23 14.45
CA GLU A 26 -9.09 -11.29 14.13
C GLU A 26 -10.30 -10.74 13.36
N ASP A 27 -10.77 -9.56 13.75
CA ASP A 27 -11.96 -8.92 13.23
C ASP A 27 -11.76 -7.42 12.91
N LYS A 28 -12.74 -6.86 12.22
CA LYS A 28 -12.74 -5.47 11.76
C LYS A 28 -12.84 -4.46 12.90
N GLU A 29 -13.55 -4.78 13.98
CA GLU A 29 -13.74 -3.88 15.12
C GLU A 29 -12.43 -3.73 15.90
N SER A 30 -11.73 -4.83 16.15
CA SER A 30 -10.40 -4.86 16.74
C SER A 30 -9.38 -4.08 15.89
N ALA A 31 -9.41 -4.26 14.56
CA ALA A 31 -8.57 -3.48 13.65
C ALA A 31 -8.91 -1.98 13.66
N ALA A 32 -10.20 -1.65 13.72
CA ALA A 32 -10.69 -0.28 13.79
C ALA A 32 -10.26 0.44 15.06
N PHE A 33 -10.29 -0.26 16.21
CA PHE A 33 -9.81 0.26 17.48
C PHE A 33 -8.30 0.52 17.44
N LEU A 34 -7.51 -0.46 16.97
CA LEU A 34 -6.06 -0.33 16.88
C LEU A 34 -5.65 0.81 15.94
N LEU A 35 -6.30 0.93 14.78
CA LEU A 35 -6.06 2.03 13.83
C LEU A 35 -6.38 3.40 14.46
N ALA A 36 -7.48 3.53 15.20
CA ALA A 36 -7.84 4.78 15.87
C ALA A 36 -6.81 5.15 16.96
N ASP A 37 -6.38 4.18 17.77
CA ASP A 37 -5.33 4.37 18.77
C ASP A 37 -3.99 4.78 18.13
N TRP A 38 -3.61 4.10 17.04
CA TRP A 38 -2.39 4.41 16.30
C TRP A 38 -2.41 5.85 15.77
N VAL A 39 -3.52 6.29 15.17
CA VAL A 39 -3.68 7.67 14.65
C VAL A 39 -3.55 8.69 15.78
N LYS A 40 -4.13 8.41 16.96
CA LYS A 40 -4.01 9.27 18.15
C LYS A 40 -2.56 9.38 18.59
N ARG A 41 -1.84 8.26 18.76
CA ARG A 41 -0.42 8.24 19.14
C ARG A 41 0.47 8.95 18.12
N ALA A 42 0.23 8.75 16.82
CA ALA A 42 0.97 9.41 15.76
C ALA A 42 0.77 10.94 15.79
N THR A 43 -0.45 11.38 16.08
CA THR A 43 -0.80 12.81 16.17
C THR A 43 -0.14 13.48 17.38
N THR A 44 -0.02 12.78 18.51
CA THR A 44 0.61 13.31 19.74
C THR A 44 2.12 13.08 19.83
N SER A 45 2.71 12.31 18.91
CA SER A 45 4.13 11.90 18.91
C SER A 45 5.17 13.04 18.84
N GLY A 46 4.76 14.26 18.50
CA GLY A 46 5.67 15.39 18.23
C GLY A 46 6.45 15.28 16.90
N VAL A 47 6.39 14.15 16.20
CA VAL A 47 7.09 13.93 14.92
C VAL A 47 6.20 14.36 13.75
N GLY A 48 6.56 15.46 13.07
CA GLY A 48 5.74 16.03 12.01
C GLY A 48 5.41 15.07 10.85
N MET A 49 6.32 14.15 10.52
CA MET A 49 6.07 13.10 9.53
C MET A 49 4.95 12.14 9.94
N LEU A 50 4.95 11.69 11.20
CA LEU A 50 3.91 10.80 11.73
C LEU A 50 2.56 11.50 11.80
N LYS A 51 2.51 12.78 12.17
CA LYS A 51 1.25 13.56 12.17
C LYS A 51 0.63 13.64 10.78
N ARG A 52 1.42 13.96 9.75
CA ARG A 52 0.93 13.98 8.36
C ARG A 52 0.43 12.61 7.92
N PHE A 53 1.17 11.56 8.26
CA PHE A 53 0.78 10.20 7.89
C PHE A 53 -0.49 9.75 8.63
N ALA A 54 -0.69 10.15 9.88
CA ALA A 54 -1.91 9.91 10.65
C ALA A 54 -3.14 10.53 9.97
N ASN A 55 -3.03 11.75 9.45
CA ASN A 55 -4.12 12.39 8.70
C ASN A 55 -4.49 11.59 7.44
N THR A 56 -3.50 11.12 6.69
CA THR A 56 -3.71 10.25 5.53
C THR A 56 -4.41 8.96 5.93
N LEU A 57 -3.92 8.27 6.95
CA LEU A 57 -4.54 7.02 7.44
C LEU A 57 -5.98 7.23 7.93
N GLY A 58 -6.24 8.35 8.61
CA GLY A 58 -7.59 8.73 9.02
C GLY A 58 -8.53 8.93 7.82
N ALA A 59 -8.07 9.65 6.79
CA ALA A 59 -8.85 9.89 5.58
C ALA A 59 -9.18 8.59 4.81
N TYR A 60 -8.26 7.63 4.78
CA TYR A 60 -8.43 6.35 4.09
C TYR A 60 -8.87 5.19 5.01
N ARG A 61 -9.34 5.49 6.24
CA ARG A 61 -9.73 4.49 7.24
C ARG A 61 -10.72 3.44 6.70
N SER A 62 -11.73 3.87 5.96
CA SER A 62 -12.74 2.98 5.38
C SER A 62 -12.11 1.97 4.42
N GLY A 63 -11.22 2.42 3.53
CA GLY A 63 -10.50 1.56 2.58
C GLY A 63 -9.54 0.59 3.26
N ILE A 64 -8.89 0.99 4.34
CA ILE A 64 -8.01 0.11 5.13
C ILE A 64 -8.84 -1.00 5.78
N LEU A 65 -9.96 -0.65 6.40
CA LEU A 65 -10.81 -1.61 7.10
C LEU A 65 -11.62 -2.50 6.16
N ALA A 66 -11.81 -2.09 4.90
CA ALA A 66 -12.45 -2.92 3.87
C ALA A 66 -11.70 -4.23 3.62
N TYR A 67 -10.41 -4.31 3.97
CA TYR A 67 -9.65 -5.57 4.00
C TYR A 67 -10.39 -6.70 4.73
N TYR A 68 -11.09 -6.37 5.81
CA TYR A 68 -11.84 -7.33 6.61
C TYR A 68 -13.20 -7.70 6.02
N ASP A 69 -13.75 -6.89 5.11
CA ASP A 69 -15.05 -7.14 4.48
C ASP A 69 -14.95 -8.11 3.28
N PHE A 70 -13.75 -8.28 2.72
CA PHE A 70 -13.50 -9.01 1.47
C PHE A 70 -12.47 -10.14 1.66
N ASP A 71 -12.69 -11.02 2.65
CA ASP A 71 -11.83 -12.20 2.91
C ASP A 71 -10.33 -11.90 2.98
N ARG A 72 -9.96 -10.72 3.49
CA ARG A 72 -8.55 -10.34 3.67
C ARG A 72 -7.77 -10.31 2.34
N LEU A 73 -8.46 -10.00 1.24
CA LEU A 73 -7.87 -9.82 -0.08
C LEU A 73 -6.88 -8.65 -0.08
N SER A 74 -5.63 -8.94 -0.46
CA SER A 74 -4.61 -7.91 -0.67
C SER A 74 -4.68 -7.33 -2.08
N THR A 75 -4.20 -6.10 -2.26
CA THR A 75 -4.00 -5.49 -3.58
C THR A 75 -2.78 -6.05 -4.33
N GLY A 76 -2.00 -6.96 -3.73
CA GLY A 76 -0.77 -7.49 -4.32
C GLY A 76 -0.93 -8.08 -5.73
N PRO A 77 -1.93 -8.95 -6.00
CA PRO A 77 -2.18 -9.46 -7.34
C PRO A 77 -2.57 -8.37 -8.36
N LEU A 78 -3.33 -7.36 -7.91
CA LEU A 78 -3.71 -6.20 -8.72
C LEU A 78 -2.49 -5.35 -9.07
N GLU A 79 -1.62 -5.08 -8.09
CA GLU A 79 -0.36 -4.36 -8.27
C GLU A 79 0.60 -5.12 -9.20
N GLY A 80 0.67 -6.44 -9.06
CA GLY A 80 1.43 -7.30 -9.98
C GLY A 80 0.93 -7.19 -11.42
N THR A 81 -0.39 -7.16 -11.61
CA THR A 81 -1.01 -6.93 -12.92
C THR A 81 -0.68 -5.54 -13.46
N ASN A 82 -0.83 -4.49 -12.64
CA ASN A 82 -0.51 -3.11 -13.02
C ASN A 82 0.96 -2.97 -13.43
N ASN A 83 1.88 -3.62 -12.73
CA ASN A 83 3.31 -3.62 -13.07
C ASN A 83 3.58 -4.30 -14.42
N LYS A 84 2.94 -5.44 -14.69
CA LYS A 84 3.06 -6.11 -16.00
C LYS A 84 2.51 -5.23 -17.14
N ILE A 85 1.38 -4.56 -16.93
CA ILE A 85 0.81 -3.61 -17.91
C ILE A 85 1.78 -2.44 -18.15
N LYS A 86 2.34 -1.86 -17.09
CA LYS A 86 3.30 -0.76 -17.19
C LYS A 86 4.57 -1.18 -17.95
N THR A 87 5.06 -2.39 -17.74
CA THR A 87 6.19 -2.93 -18.51
C THR A 87 5.81 -3.12 -19.98
N LEU A 88 4.63 -3.69 -20.27
CA LEU A 88 4.12 -3.82 -21.63
C LEU A 88 4.02 -2.46 -22.35
N GLN A 89 3.49 -1.44 -21.68
CA GLN A 89 3.39 -0.09 -22.22
C GLN A 89 4.77 0.50 -22.57
N LYS A 90 5.80 0.27 -21.74
CA LYS A 90 7.17 0.72 -22.02
C LYS A 90 7.77 0.05 -23.27
N MET A 91 7.52 -1.23 -23.48
CA MET A 91 8.01 -1.92 -24.70
C MET A 91 7.19 -1.57 -25.93
N ALA A 92 5.94 -1.17 -25.75
CA ALA A 92 5.03 -0.80 -26.84
C ALA A 92 5.19 0.67 -27.29
N TYR A 93 6.21 1.40 -26.82
CA TYR A 93 6.48 2.75 -27.31
C TYR A 93 6.70 2.73 -28.83
N GLY A 94 5.98 3.59 -29.54
CA GLY A 94 5.97 3.63 -31.01
C GLY A 94 4.89 2.76 -31.67
N PHE A 95 4.07 2.04 -30.91
CA PHE A 95 2.90 1.37 -31.47
C PHE A 95 1.91 2.39 -32.01
N ARG A 96 1.57 2.27 -33.30
CA ARG A 96 0.59 3.14 -33.97
C ARG A 96 -0.84 2.64 -33.81
N ASP A 97 -1.02 1.37 -33.40
CA ASP A 97 -2.32 0.73 -33.21
C ASP A 97 -2.60 0.46 -31.72
N LEU A 98 -3.53 1.25 -31.17
CA LEU A 98 -3.99 1.12 -29.79
C LEU A 98 -4.86 -0.13 -29.57
N ASN A 99 -5.52 -0.65 -30.60
CA ASN A 99 -6.31 -1.88 -30.49
C ASN A 99 -5.40 -3.09 -30.27
N PHE A 100 -4.26 -3.12 -30.96
CA PHE A 100 -3.24 -4.14 -30.73
C PHE A 100 -2.69 -4.08 -29.29
N LEU A 101 -2.42 -2.89 -28.76
CA LEU A 101 -2.01 -2.73 -27.36
C LEU A 101 -3.09 -3.24 -26.38
N LYS A 102 -4.37 -2.95 -26.62
CA LYS A 102 -5.47 -3.46 -25.80
C LYS A 102 -5.53 -4.99 -25.82
N LEU A 103 -5.35 -5.62 -26.98
CA LEU A 103 -5.32 -7.08 -27.10
C LEU A 103 -4.14 -7.69 -26.34
N LYS A 104 -2.95 -7.08 -26.43
CA LYS A 104 -1.77 -7.49 -25.65
C LYS A 104 -2.00 -7.39 -24.14
N ILE A 105 -2.67 -6.34 -23.66
CA ILE A 105 -3.06 -6.21 -22.24
C ILE A 105 -4.04 -7.31 -21.83
N LYS A 106 -5.04 -7.65 -22.66
CA LYS A 106 -5.98 -8.75 -22.36
C LYS A 106 -5.29 -10.12 -22.30
N ALA A 107 -4.29 -10.35 -23.15
CA ALA A 107 -3.52 -11.59 -23.20
C ALA A 107 -2.42 -11.71 -22.11
N LEU A 108 -2.22 -10.68 -21.29
CA LEU A 108 -1.14 -10.59 -20.29
C LEU A 108 -1.20 -11.68 -19.19
N HIS A 109 -2.39 -12.26 -18.95
CA HIS A 109 -2.57 -13.38 -18.03
C HIS A 109 -2.02 -14.70 -18.59
N GLN A 110 -1.80 -14.79 -19.90
CA GLN A 110 -1.30 -15.98 -20.61
C GLN A 110 0.23 -15.96 -20.74
N THR A 111 0.87 -14.80 -20.58
CA THR A 111 2.33 -14.67 -20.67
C THR A 111 2.99 -15.21 -19.39
N LYS A 112 3.60 -16.40 -19.48
CA LYS A 112 4.27 -17.12 -18.38
C LYS A 112 5.74 -16.74 -18.15
N TYR A 113 6.39 -16.09 -19.11
CA TYR A 113 7.78 -15.63 -19.01
C TYR A 113 7.90 -14.20 -19.56
N ALA A 114 9.03 -13.55 -19.26
CA ALA A 114 9.36 -12.17 -19.63
C ALA A 114 8.76 -11.82 -20.99
N LEU A 115 8.20 -10.62 -21.09
CA LEU A 115 7.67 -10.08 -22.34
C LEU A 115 8.85 -9.91 -23.30
N VAL A 116 9.23 -10.99 -23.99
CA VAL A 116 10.31 -10.97 -24.98
C VAL A 116 9.71 -10.39 -26.25
N GLY A 117 10.27 -9.25 -26.66
CA GLY A 117 10.14 -8.71 -28.01
C GLY A 117 11.21 -9.29 -28.90
#